data_AF-A0A158ERT4-F1
#
_entry.id   AF-A0A158ERT4-F1
#
_cell.length_a   1.000
_cell.length_b   1.000
_cell.length_c   1.000
_cell.angle_alpha   90.00
_cell.angle_beta   90.00
_cell.angle_gamma   90.00
#
_symmetry.space_group_name_H-M   'P 1'
#
loop_
_entity.id
_entity.type
_entity.pdbx_description
1 polymer ?
#
loop_
_entity_poly.entity_id
_entity_poly.type
_entity_poly.pdbx_seq_one_letter_code
_entity_poly.pdbx_strand_id
1 'polypeptide(L)'
;MTFERALIDHGLLPRRIEADGKWYRCPTADKPKKRNGAYLLWIGGQRGFFKNFATDGEYCEWRSDMPVSLSDQRQMDERIRALRAKEAQDRIRAIATMRAHWASLTPLYDWHPYLERKGLSLVGCNGLRVDGDDMVIPMYRAGGLVSLQHITMEGDKKYRRGCPVSGATFVMSRNKSAITCFVEGFATGLAVFQAVPTASVVVCFDANNLVAVAKEAKVRGLAVVCADNDWETQRAGGVNKGIECGKRAADQMRCGLAYPDGITGSDWADALHEWGDRGLVRVRMQIMKGAKLVV
;
A
#
# COMPACT_ATOMS: atom_id res chain seq x y z
N MET A 1 6.03 -27.39 -25.10
CA MET A 1 5.80 -27.98 -23.75
C MET A 1 4.57 -27.33 -23.15
N THR A 2 3.59 -28.06 -22.57
CA THR A 2 2.37 -27.42 -22.01
C THR A 2 2.65 -26.63 -20.73
N PHE A 3 1.80 -25.64 -20.42
CA PHE A 3 1.92 -24.86 -19.19
C PHE A 3 1.80 -25.76 -17.94
N GLU A 4 0.84 -26.68 -17.93
CA GLU A 4 0.68 -27.65 -16.84
C GLU A 4 1.96 -28.44 -16.57
N ARG A 5 2.63 -28.89 -17.63
CA ARG A 5 3.89 -29.62 -17.49
C ARG A 5 4.98 -28.75 -16.87
N ALA A 6 5.10 -27.50 -17.31
CA ALA A 6 6.05 -26.55 -16.73
C ALA A 6 5.80 -26.31 -15.23
N LEU A 7 4.53 -26.23 -14.81
CA LEU A 7 4.17 -26.10 -13.40
C LEU A 7 4.60 -27.33 -12.59
N ILE A 8 4.28 -28.54 -13.09
CA ILE A 8 4.62 -29.80 -12.43
C ILE A 8 6.14 -29.98 -12.33
N ASP A 9 6.90 -29.61 -13.35
CA ASP A 9 8.36 -29.71 -13.37
C ASP A 9 9.02 -28.80 -12.30
N HIS A 10 8.38 -27.70 -11.92
CA HIS A 10 8.78 -26.84 -10.78
C HIS A 10 8.10 -27.24 -9.45
N GLY A 11 7.41 -28.39 -9.43
CA GLY A 11 6.78 -28.94 -8.24
C GLY A 11 5.47 -28.26 -7.85
N LEU A 12 4.83 -27.46 -8.71
CA LEU A 12 3.50 -26.90 -8.47
C LEU A 12 2.42 -27.92 -8.83
N LEU A 13 1.40 -28.04 -7.98
CA LEU A 13 0.32 -29.02 -8.10
C LEU A 13 -1.05 -28.32 -8.17
N PRO A 14 -1.36 -27.59 -9.26
CA PRO A 14 -2.67 -26.97 -9.43
C PRO A 14 -3.76 -28.03 -9.63
N ARG A 15 -4.94 -27.83 -9.05
CA ARG A 15 -6.09 -28.73 -9.30
C ARG A 15 -6.78 -28.49 -10.64
N ARG A 16 -6.74 -27.24 -11.10
CA ARG A 16 -7.32 -26.76 -12.35
C ARG A 16 -6.52 -25.53 -12.77
N ILE A 17 -6.24 -25.40 -14.06
CA ILE A 17 -5.56 -24.24 -14.63
C ILE A 17 -6.60 -23.39 -15.36
N GLU A 18 -6.64 -22.10 -15.04
CA GLU A 18 -7.54 -21.13 -15.67
C GLU A 18 -6.70 -20.12 -16.45
N ALA A 19 -7.03 -19.93 -17.73
CA ALA A 19 -6.40 -18.95 -18.61
C ALA A 19 -7.18 -17.63 -18.61
N ASP A 20 -7.38 -17.05 -17.43
CA ASP A 20 -8.16 -15.82 -17.26
C ASP A 20 -7.30 -14.60 -16.88
N GLY A 21 -5.96 -14.77 -16.88
CA GLY A 21 -5.00 -13.72 -16.53
C GLY A 21 -4.92 -13.42 -15.04
N LYS A 22 -5.46 -14.26 -14.15
CA LYS A 22 -5.39 -14.05 -12.70
C LYS A 22 -4.36 -14.95 -12.03
N TRP A 23 -3.90 -14.50 -10.87
CA TRP A 23 -3.04 -15.28 -9.99
C TRP A 23 -3.84 -16.30 -9.19
N TYR A 24 -3.37 -17.55 -9.21
CA TYR A 24 -3.92 -18.65 -8.43
C TYR A 24 -2.85 -19.21 -7.51
N ARG A 25 -3.24 -19.51 -6.26
CA ARG A 25 -2.38 -20.18 -5.29
C ARG A 25 -2.67 -21.68 -5.30
N CYS A 26 -1.62 -22.50 -5.38
CA CYS A 26 -1.73 -23.96 -5.40
C CYS A 26 -0.75 -24.62 -4.41
N PRO A 27 -0.98 -25.88 -4.04
CA PRO A 27 0.02 -26.68 -3.35
C PRO A 27 1.28 -26.92 -4.18
N THR A 28 2.35 -27.25 -3.48
CA THR A 28 3.61 -27.71 -4.10
C THR A 28 3.99 -29.07 -3.55
N ALA A 29 4.84 -29.81 -4.27
CA ALA A 29 5.31 -31.12 -3.86
C ALA A 29 6.02 -31.09 -2.49
N ASP A 30 6.77 -30.03 -2.19
CA ASP A 30 7.46 -29.82 -0.92
C ASP A 30 6.53 -29.37 0.23
N LYS A 31 5.38 -28.75 -0.09
CA LYS A 31 4.38 -28.30 0.90
C LYS A 31 2.94 -28.65 0.44
N PRO A 32 2.56 -29.94 0.38
CA PRO A 32 1.30 -30.38 -0.22
C PRO A 32 0.04 -29.93 0.55
N LYS A 33 0.19 -29.59 1.84
CA LYS A 33 -0.89 -29.10 2.71
C LYS A 33 -0.99 -27.57 2.77
N LYS A 34 -0.09 -26.84 2.11
CA LYS A 34 -0.09 -25.37 2.06
C LYS A 34 -0.28 -24.91 0.62
N ARG A 35 -0.53 -23.62 0.40
CA ARG A 35 -0.63 -23.04 -0.94
C ARG A 35 0.65 -22.31 -1.31
N ASN A 36 1.76 -23.06 -1.35
CA ASN A 36 3.11 -22.53 -1.50
C ASN A 36 3.57 -22.31 -2.95
N GLY A 37 2.69 -22.53 -3.92
CA GLY A 37 2.89 -22.19 -5.33
C GLY A 37 1.96 -21.06 -5.76
N ALA A 38 2.39 -20.28 -6.74
CA ALA A 38 1.54 -19.34 -7.47
C ALA A 38 1.72 -19.51 -8.97
N TYR A 39 0.64 -19.37 -9.74
CA TYR A 39 0.70 -19.29 -11.20
C TYR A 39 -0.32 -18.29 -11.74
N LEU A 40 -0.07 -17.79 -12.95
CA LEU A 40 -0.95 -16.98 -13.77
C LEU A 40 -0.81 -17.45 -15.21
N LEU A 41 -1.92 -17.69 -15.89
CA LEU A 41 -1.94 -17.97 -17.34
C LEU A 41 -2.75 -16.87 -18.02
N TRP A 42 -2.13 -16.18 -18.98
CA TRP A 42 -2.80 -15.11 -19.72
C TRP A 42 -3.98 -15.65 -20.53
N ILE A 43 -4.95 -14.77 -20.79
CA ILE A 43 -6.09 -15.07 -21.68
C ILE A 43 -5.55 -15.55 -23.02
N GLY A 44 -6.03 -16.70 -23.46
CA GLY A 44 -5.57 -17.37 -24.67
C GLY A 44 -4.45 -18.39 -24.46
N GLY A 45 -3.90 -18.52 -23.25
CA GLY A 45 -3.02 -19.63 -22.90
C GLY A 45 -1.62 -19.58 -23.52
N GLN A 46 -1.19 -18.43 -24.05
CA GLN A 46 0.08 -18.31 -24.79
C GLN A 46 1.28 -17.89 -23.94
N ARG A 47 1.03 -17.32 -22.77
CA ARG A 47 2.06 -16.86 -21.84
C ARG A 47 1.58 -17.08 -20.42
N GLY A 48 2.43 -17.58 -19.55
CA GLY A 48 2.14 -17.75 -18.14
C GLY A 48 3.34 -17.44 -17.28
N PHE A 49 3.09 -17.20 -16.00
CA PHE A 49 4.10 -17.01 -14.98
C PHE A 49 3.81 -17.93 -13.81
N PHE A 50 4.85 -18.39 -13.13
CA PHE A 50 4.68 -19.22 -11.94
C PHE A 50 5.87 -19.15 -11.01
N LYS A 51 5.66 -19.57 -9.77
CA LYS A 51 6.70 -19.63 -8.74
C LYS A 51 6.33 -20.63 -7.66
N ASN A 52 7.27 -21.51 -7.32
CA ASN A 52 7.31 -22.22 -6.06
C ASN A 52 8.08 -21.36 -5.05
N PHE A 53 7.39 -20.87 -4.00
CA PHE A 53 8.00 -19.95 -3.03
C PHE A 53 9.09 -20.59 -2.15
N ALA A 54 9.22 -21.92 -2.14
CA ALA A 54 10.29 -22.59 -1.40
C ALA A 54 11.57 -22.78 -2.22
N THR A 55 11.45 -23.01 -3.53
CA THR A 55 12.56 -23.47 -4.37
C THR A 55 12.99 -22.47 -5.43
N ASP A 56 12.08 -21.62 -5.90
CA ASP A 56 12.36 -20.67 -6.98
C ASP A 56 12.75 -19.30 -6.40
N GLY A 57 13.85 -18.72 -6.92
CA GLY A 57 14.28 -17.37 -6.57
C GLY A 57 13.33 -16.29 -7.12
N GLU A 58 13.13 -16.27 -8.43
CA GLU A 58 12.26 -15.33 -9.16
C GLU A 58 11.04 -16.03 -9.77
N TYR A 59 10.09 -15.26 -10.32
CA TYR A 59 9.01 -15.83 -11.10
C TYR A 59 9.54 -16.39 -12.43
N CYS A 60 9.22 -17.65 -12.71
CA CYS A 60 9.49 -18.27 -14.00
C CYS A 60 8.45 -17.83 -15.04
N GLU A 61 8.89 -17.62 -16.27
CA GLU A 61 8.02 -17.32 -17.41
C GLU A 61 7.92 -18.55 -18.31
N TRP A 62 6.69 -18.89 -18.72
CA TRP A 62 6.41 -19.90 -19.73
C TRP A 62 5.74 -19.25 -20.95
N ARG A 63 6.13 -19.73 -22.14
CA ARG A 63 5.53 -19.33 -23.41
C ARG A 63 5.14 -20.56 -24.20
N SER A 64 3.95 -20.50 -24.79
CA SER A 64 3.48 -21.51 -25.71
C SER A 64 4.27 -21.45 -27.02
N ASP A 65 4.66 -22.62 -27.49
CA ASP A 65 5.28 -22.90 -28.78
C ASP A 65 4.21 -23.08 -29.89
N MET A 66 2.92 -23.06 -29.54
CA MET A 66 1.82 -23.21 -30.50
C MET A 66 1.51 -21.88 -31.22
N PRO A 67 1.29 -21.90 -32.54
CA PRO A 67 0.88 -20.71 -33.28
C PRO A 67 -0.55 -20.30 -32.90
N VAL A 68 -0.81 -18.99 -32.85
CA VAL A 68 -2.16 -18.42 -32.61
C VAL A 68 -2.79 -18.11 -33.95
N SER A 69 -3.99 -18.60 -34.21
CA SER A 69 -4.74 -18.20 -35.40
C SER A 69 -5.25 -16.75 -35.28
N LEU A 70 -5.46 -16.07 -36.41
CA LEU A 70 -6.04 -14.72 -36.40
C LEU A 70 -7.43 -14.67 -35.76
N SER A 71 -8.23 -15.74 -35.89
CA SER A 71 -9.53 -15.86 -35.23
C SER A 71 -9.40 -15.98 -33.72
N ASP A 72 -8.45 -16.78 -33.24
CA ASP A 72 -8.22 -16.94 -31.80
C ASP A 72 -7.72 -15.63 -31.20
N GLN A 73 -6.83 -14.91 -31.91
CA GLN A 73 -6.34 -13.62 -31.47
C GLN A 73 -7.45 -12.57 -31.35
N ARG A 74 -8.39 -12.53 -32.31
CA ARG A 74 -9.58 -11.65 -32.22
C ARG A 74 -10.46 -12.00 -31.01
N GLN A 75 -10.73 -13.29 -30.78
CA GLN A 75 -11.52 -13.72 -29.62
C GLN A 75 -10.81 -13.39 -28.29
N MET A 76 -9.48 -13.52 -28.23
CA MET A 76 -8.69 -13.13 -27.06
C MET A 76 -8.81 -11.62 -26.80
N ASP A 77 -8.65 -10.80 -27.83
CA ASP A 77 -8.78 -9.33 -27.73
C ASP A 77 -10.17 -8.92 -27.26
N GLU A 78 -11.23 -9.54 -27.79
CA GLU A 78 -12.61 -9.30 -27.37
C GLU A 78 -12.82 -9.68 -25.90
N ARG A 79 -12.32 -10.83 -25.45
CA ARG A 79 -12.39 -11.24 -24.04
C ARG A 79 -11.64 -10.27 -23.12
N ILE A 80 -10.44 -9.85 -23.52
CA ILE A 80 -9.66 -8.86 -22.76
C ILE A 80 -10.42 -7.53 -22.67
N ARG A 81 -10.98 -7.04 -23.79
CA ARG A 81 -11.80 -5.82 -23.81
C ARG A 81 -13.03 -5.94 -22.93
N ALA A 82 -13.76 -7.05 -23.01
CA ALA A 82 -14.95 -7.31 -22.20
C ALA A 82 -14.63 -7.36 -20.70
N LEU A 83 -13.54 -8.02 -20.31
CA LEU A 83 -13.09 -8.06 -18.91
C LEU A 83 -12.69 -6.67 -18.41
N ARG A 84 -11.92 -5.91 -19.18
CA ARG A 84 -11.55 -4.53 -18.83
C ARG A 84 -12.78 -3.62 -18.68
N ALA A 85 -13.75 -3.75 -19.58
CA ALA A 85 -15.00 -3.00 -19.51
C ALA A 85 -15.81 -3.36 -18.25
N LYS A 86 -15.91 -4.66 -17.94
CA LYS A 86 -16.58 -5.14 -16.72
C LYS A 86 -15.89 -4.64 -15.45
N GLU A 87 -14.56 -4.77 -15.36
CA GLU A 87 -13.79 -4.28 -14.21
C GLU A 87 -13.92 -2.77 -14.02
N ALA A 88 -13.95 -2.00 -15.11
CA ALA A 88 -14.19 -0.56 -15.06
C ALA A 88 -15.59 -0.24 -14.53
N GLN A 89 -16.62 -0.96 -14.99
CA GLN A 89 -18.00 -0.78 -14.53
C GLN A 89 -18.17 -1.17 -13.06
N ASP A 90 -17.60 -2.31 -12.65
CA ASP A 90 -17.61 -2.77 -11.26
C ASP A 90 -16.91 -1.76 -10.34
N ARG A 91 -15.80 -1.17 -10.79
CA ARG A 91 -15.08 -0.11 -10.07
C ARG A 91 -15.92 1.17 -9.93
N ILE A 92 -16.58 1.61 -11.00
CA ILE A 92 -17.46 2.79 -10.96
C ILE A 92 -18.58 2.56 -9.94
N ARG A 93 -19.22 1.39 -9.96
CA ARG A 93 -20.26 1.01 -9.00
C ARG A 93 -19.72 0.98 -7.57
N ALA A 94 -18.56 0.35 -7.35
CA ALA A 94 -17.94 0.29 -6.02
C ALA A 94 -17.63 1.68 -5.46
N ILE A 95 -17.08 2.59 -6.27
CA ILE A 95 -16.81 3.98 -5.88
C ILE A 95 -18.11 4.73 -5.56
N ALA A 96 -19.17 4.57 -6.37
CA ALA A 96 -20.45 5.21 -6.12
C ALA A 96 -21.08 4.75 -4.80
N THR A 97 -21.13 3.43 -4.56
CA THR A 97 -21.62 2.87 -3.29
C THR A 97 -20.76 3.31 -2.10
N MET A 98 -19.42 3.35 -2.26
CA MET A 98 -18.52 3.83 -1.23
C MET A 98 -18.74 5.29 -0.89
N ARG A 99 -18.98 6.17 -1.88
CA ARG A 99 -19.25 7.60 -1.65
C ARG A 99 -20.58 7.82 -0.94
N ALA A 100 -21.62 7.08 -1.32
CA ALA A 100 -22.91 7.14 -0.63
C ALA A 100 -22.78 6.70 0.83
N HIS A 101 -22.06 5.60 1.08
CA HIS A 101 -21.73 5.13 2.42
C HIS A 101 -20.94 6.16 3.21
N TRP A 102 -19.86 6.71 2.63
CA TRP A 102 -19.06 7.75 3.27
C TRP A 102 -19.92 8.92 3.72
N ALA A 103 -20.82 9.39 2.85
CA ALA A 103 -21.71 10.52 3.13
C ALA A 103 -22.64 10.28 4.32
N SER A 104 -23.06 9.03 4.58
CA SER A 104 -23.91 8.68 5.72
C SER A 104 -23.16 8.52 7.05
N LEU A 105 -21.84 8.38 7.02
CA LEU A 105 -21.05 8.23 8.24
C LEU A 105 -20.97 9.54 9.03
N THR A 106 -20.88 9.42 10.35
CA THR A 106 -20.72 10.56 11.26
C THR A 106 -19.25 10.95 11.42
N PRO A 107 -18.93 12.24 11.62
CA PRO A 107 -17.56 12.65 11.90
C PRO A 107 -17.02 12.02 13.19
N LEU A 108 -15.71 11.76 13.21
CA LEU A 108 -15.01 11.34 14.41
C LEU A 108 -14.87 12.54 15.35
N TYR A 109 -15.68 12.58 16.41
CA TYR A 109 -15.62 13.59 17.45
C TYR A 109 -14.98 13.09 18.75
N ASP A 110 -15.22 11.82 19.07
CA ASP A 110 -14.76 11.21 20.31
C ASP A 110 -13.46 10.43 20.12
N TRP A 111 -12.93 9.98 21.26
CA TRP A 111 -11.71 9.19 21.28
C TRP A 111 -11.89 7.83 20.61
N HIS A 112 -10.82 7.31 20.00
CA HIS A 112 -10.83 5.98 19.38
C HIS A 112 -9.72 5.10 19.99
N PRO A 113 -10.01 3.87 20.45
CA PRO A 113 -9.04 3.01 21.16
C PRO A 113 -7.71 2.79 20.42
N TYR A 114 -7.75 2.74 19.09
CA TYR A 114 -6.53 2.68 18.26
C TYR A 114 -5.57 3.85 18.49
N LEU A 115 -6.08 5.09 18.63
CA LEU A 115 -5.25 6.27 18.84
C LEU A 115 -4.59 6.23 20.22
N GLU A 116 -5.33 5.81 21.24
CA GLU A 116 -4.83 5.64 22.60
C GLU A 116 -3.68 4.63 22.66
N ARG A 117 -3.86 3.44 22.07
CA ARG A 117 -2.78 2.43 22.04
C ARG A 117 -1.55 2.90 21.28
N LYS A 118 -1.73 3.79 20.30
CA LYS A 118 -0.61 4.42 19.58
C LYS A 118 -0.06 5.67 20.28
N GLY A 119 -0.64 6.10 21.39
CA GLY A 119 -0.21 7.29 22.13
C GLY A 119 -0.41 8.60 21.35
N LEU A 120 -1.43 8.67 20.48
CA LEU A 120 -1.66 9.79 19.56
C LEU A 120 -2.89 10.60 19.94
N SER A 121 -2.82 11.92 19.76
CA SER A 121 -3.96 12.80 20.02
C SER A 121 -4.95 12.93 18.83
N LEU A 122 -6.10 13.62 18.97
CA LEU A 122 -7.07 13.89 17.89
C LEU A 122 -6.54 14.96 16.92
N VAL A 123 -5.44 15.63 17.26
CA VAL A 123 -4.86 16.70 16.44
C VAL A 123 -4.34 16.11 15.13
N GLY A 124 -5.06 16.38 14.04
CA GLY A 124 -4.80 15.81 12.71
C GLY A 124 -5.89 14.85 12.21
N CYS A 125 -6.86 14.51 13.05
CA CYS A 125 -7.99 13.63 12.70
C CYS A 125 -9.17 14.38 12.03
N ASN A 126 -8.97 15.62 11.57
CA ASN A 126 -10.01 16.38 10.89
C ASN A 126 -10.44 15.70 9.58
N GLY A 127 -11.74 15.53 9.39
CA GLY A 127 -12.30 14.89 8.20
C GLY A 127 -12.35 13.36 8.26
N LEU A 128 -11.93 12.76 9.38
CA LEU A 128 -12.21 11.34 9.66
C LEU A 128 -13.66 11.15 10.08
N ARG A 129 -14.16 9.93 9.89
CA ARG A 129 -15.51 9.51 10.27
C ARG A 129 -15.48 8.20 11.05
N VAL A 130 -16.62 7.81 11.61
CA VAL A 130 -16.80 6.53 12.28
C VAL A 130 -17.86 5.70 11.57
N ASP A 131 -17.66 4.39 11.53
CA ASP A 131 -18.58 3.38 11.00
C ASP A 131 -18.71 2.26 12.03
N GLY A 132 -19.74 2.33 12.87
CA GLY A 132 -19.77 1.54 14.11
C GLY A 132 -18.58 1.89 14.99
N ASP A 133 -17.76 0.89 15.32
CA ASP A 133 -16.57 1.04 16.14
C ASP A 133 -15.28 1.30 15.31
N ASP A 134 -15.38 1.31 13.98
CA ASP A 134 -14.23 1.51 13.10
C ASP A 134 -14.00 3.01 12.82
N MET A 135 -12.75 3.44 12.94
CA MET A 135 -12.31 4.74 12.43
C MET A 135 -12.12 4.66 10.92
N VAL A 136 -12.71 5.61 10.19
CA VAL A 136 -12.71 5.64 8.72
C VAL A 136 -11.93 6.84 8.19
N ILE A 137 -10.88 6.54 7.41
CA ILE A 137 -10.01 7.52 6.78
C ILE A 137 -10.33 7.61 5.28
N PRO A 138 -10.68 8.79 4.77
CA PRO A 138 -10.98 8.97 3.36
C PRO A 138 -9.71 8.99 2.51
N MET A 139 -9.72 8.29 1.38
CA MET A 139 -8.61 8.21 0.45
C MET A 139 -8.93 8.98 -0.84
N TYR A 140 -8.13 10.00 -1.14
CA TYR A 140 -8.33 10.88 -2.29
C TYR A 140 -7.26 10.67 -3.36
N ARG A 141 -7.66 10.77 -4.63
CA ARG A 141 -6.74 10.84 -5.77
C ARG A 141 -7.30 11.81 -6.80
N ALA A 142 -6.45 12.71 -7.31
CA ALA A 142 -6.85 13.77 -8.24
C ALA A 142 -8.10 14.56 -7.79
N GLY A 143 -8.20 14.85 -6.48
CA GLY A 143 -9.32 15.59 -5.88
C GLY A 143 -10.59 14.77 -5.63
N GLY A 144 -10.70 13.56 -6.16
CA GLY A 144 -11.86 12.68 -5.94
C GLY A 144 -11.67 11.71 -4.78
N LEU A 145 -12.72 11.50 -3.98
CA LEU A 145 -12.76 10.38 -3.02
C LEU A 145 -12.83 9.07 -3.80
N VAL A 146 -11.79 8.24 -3.70
CA VAL A 146 -11.65 7.00 -4.48
C VAL A 146 -11.73 5.75 -3.64
N SER A 147 -11.42 5.80 -2.35
CA SER A 147 -11.50 4.67 -1.42
C SER A 147 -11.58 5.14 0.04
N LEU A 148 -11.69 4.20 0.97
CA LEU A 148 -11.67 4.39 2.41
C LEU A 148 -10.71 3.38 3.04
N GLN A 149 -10.00 3.75 4.09
CA GLN A 149 -9.35 2.83 5.02
C GLN A 149 -10.17 2.79 6.31
N HIS A 150 -10.57 1.60 6.74
CA HIS A 150 -11.17 1.35 8.05
C HIS A 150 -10.07 0.85 8.97
N ILE A 151 -10.05 1.35 10.20
CA ILE A 151 -9.16 0.92 11.26
C ILE A 151 -10.04 0.46 12.42
N THR A 152 -9.98 -0.82 12.76
CA THR A 152 -10.76 -1.35 13.89
C THR A 152 -10.24 -0.84 15.21
N MET A 153 -11.01 -1.06 16.26
CA MET A 153 -10.57 -0.77 17.62
C MET A 153 -9.24 -1.42 17.94
N GLU A 154 -8.89 -2.60 17.43
CA GLU A 154 -7.64 -3.36 17.64
C GLU A 154 -6.50 -2.89 16.73
N GLY A 155 -6.80 -2.11 15.69
CA GLY A 155 -5.83 -1.54 14.77
C GLY A 155 -5.69 -2.31 13.45
N ASP A 156 -6.59 -3.25 13.17
CA ASP A 156 -6.66 -3.92 11.87
C ASP A 156 -7.07 -2.90 10.80
N LYS A 157 -6.25 -2.79 9.74
CA LYS A 157 -6.46 -1.82 8.66
C LYS A 157 -7.02 -2.51 7.42
N LYS A 158 -8.16 -2.07 6.92
CA LYS A 158 -8.80 -2.63 5.71
C LYS A 158 -9.22 -1.54 4.74
N TYR A 159 -8.90 -1.74 3.46
CA TYR A 159 -9.38 -0.85 2.40
C TYR A 159 -10.79 -1.24 1.94
N ARG A 160 -11.55 -0.27 1.47
CA ARG A 160 -12.86 -0.53 0.86
C ARG A 160 -12.71 -1.43 -0.36
N ARG A 161 -13.37 -2.59 -0.32
CA ARG A 161 -13.32 -3.59 -1.40
C ARG A 161 -13.79 -3.00 -2.73
N GLY A 162 -13.08 -3.32 -3.80
CA GLY A 162 -13.40 -2.89 -5.17
C GLY A 162 -13.01 -1.44 -5.47
N CYS A 163 -12.50 -0.69 -4.49
CA CYS A 163 -12.07 0.69 -4.66
C CYS A 163 -10.55 0.79 -4.88
N PRO A 164 -10.06 1.77 -5.68
CA PRO A 164 -8.62 1.97 -5.90
C PRO A 164 -7.87 2.44 -4.65
N VAL A 165 -6.70 1.84 -4.40
CA VAL A 165 -5.75 2.28 -3.36
C VAL A 165 -4.54 3.00 -3.97
N SER A 166 -4.02 2.48 -5.10
CA SER A 166 -2.82 3.01 -5.75
C SER A 166 -2.92 4.49 -6.11
N GLY A 167 -1.97 5.28 -5.64
CA GLY A 167 -1.86 6.73 -5.78
C GLY A 167 -2.82 7.53 -4.88
N ALA A 168 -3.65 6.87 -4.07
CA ALA A 168 -4.59 7.56 -3.18
C ALA A 168 -3.88 8.00 -1.89
N THR A 169 -4.30 9.16 -1.35
CA THR A 169 -3.68 9.80 -0.19
C THR A 169 -4.72 10.41 0.74
N PHE A 170 -4.32 10.64 1.98
CA PHE A 170 -5.03 11.52 2.91
C PHE A 170 -4.07 12.63 3.35
N VAL A 171 -4.53 13.89 3.33
CA VAL A 171 -3.66 15.04 3.62
C VAL A 171 -4.11 15.72 4.90
N MET A 172 -3.23 15.74 5.89
CA MET A 172 -3.33 16.57 7.07
C MET A 172 -2.64 17.90 6.77
N SER A 173 -3.43 18.89 6.36
CA SER A 173 -2.93 20.20 5.95
C SER A 173 -2.79 21.17 7.12
N ARG A 174 -1.80 22.05 7.04
CA ARG A 174 -1.73 23.28 7.86
C ARG A 174 -1.67 24.51 6.98
N ASN A 175 -2.31 25.58 7.42
CA ASN A 175 -2.13 26.89 6.78
C ASN A 175 -0.66 27.30 6.85
N LYS A 176 -0.08 27.70 5.70
CA LYS A 176 1.32 28.15 5.59
C LYS A 176 2.35 27.09 6.04
N SER A 177 2.12 25.81 5.74
CA SER A 177 3.13 24.77 6.02
C SER A 177 4.47 25.08 5.35
N ALA A 178 5.55 24.98 6.12
CA ALA A 178 6.92 25.20 5.63
C ALA A 178 7.55 23.92 5.06
N ILE A 179 7.01 22.74 5.42
CA ILE A 179 7.51 21.43 5.00
C ILE A 179 6.37 20.51 4.59
N THR A 180 6.59 19.69 3.56
CA THR A 180 5.70 18.58 3.20
C THR A 180 6.33 17.25 3.60
N CYS A 181 5.64 16.49 4.44
CA CYS A 181 6.08 15.15 4.84
C CYS A 181 5.22 14.08 4.17
N PHE A 182 5.83 13.10 3.51
CA PHE A 182 5.16 11.92 2.97
C PHE A 182 5.38 10.73 3.90
N VAL A 183 4.33 10.02 4.27
CA VAL A 183 4.40 8.96 5.30
C VAL A 183 3.74 7.68 4.80
N GLU A 184 4.20 6.55 5.31
CA GLU A 184 3.63 5.24 5.00
C GLU A 184 2.21 5.11 5.57
N GLY A 185 2.05 5.14 6.89
CA GLY A 185 0.77 4.86 7.55
C GLY A 185 0.08 6.09 8.16
N PHE A 186 -1.19 5.93 8.55
CA PHE A 186 -1.94 6.98 9.25
C PHE A 186 -1.37 7.30 10.64
N ALA A 187 -1.04 6.30 11.46
CA ALA A 187 -0.43 6.54 12.78
C ALA A 187 0.92 7.25 12.65
N THR A 188 1.78 6.79 11.74
CA THR A 188 3.02 7.47 11.37
C THR A 188 2.76 8.93 10.98
N GLY A 189 1.77 9.18 10.13
CA GLY A 189 1.39 10.52 9.72
C GLY A 189 0.96 11.42 10.86
N LEU A 190 0.15 10.89 11.75
CA LEU A 190 -0.38 11.63 12.89
C LEU A 190 0.74 11.95 13.89
N ALA A 191 1.67 11.02 14.12
CA ALA A 191 2.87 11.25 14.92
C ALA A 191 3.73 12.40 14.35
N VAL A 192 4.00 12.36 13.04
CA VAL A 192 4.75 13.42 12.33
C VAL A 192 4.01 14.76 12.40
N PHE A 193 2.69 14.76 12.18
CA PHE A 193 1.87 15.97 12.19
C PHE A 193 1.82 16.65 13.57
N GLN A 194 1.86 15.86 14.64
CA GLN A 194 1.87 16.33 16.02
C GLN A 194 3.27 16.79 16.46
N ALA A 195 4.33 16.12 16.01
CA ALA A 195 5.71 16.48 16.31
C ALA A 195 6.22 17.70 15.52
N VAL A 196 5.71 17.93 14.29
CA VAL A 196 6.17 18.99 13.38
C VAL A 196 5.04 20.00 13.10
N PRO A 197 4.90 21.05 13.92
CA PRO A 197 3.79 22.02 13.79
C PRO A 197 3.75 22.81 12.48
N THR A 198 4.83 22.78 11.70
CA THR A 198 4.95 23.45 10.40
C THR A 198 4.75 22.50 9.21
N ALA A 199 4.46 21.23 9.45
CA ALA A 199 4.28 20.23 8.40
C ALA A 199 2.84 20.17 7.88
N SER A 200 2.72 20.05 6.55
CA SER A 200 1.59 19.34 5.95
C SER A 200 2.02 17.89 5.73
N VAL A 201 1.16 16.93 6.08
CA VAL A 201 1.49 15.50 6.03
C VAL A 201 0.60 14.79 5.02
N VAL A 202 1.21 14.05 4.10
CA VAL A 202 0.55 13.24 3.07
C VAL A 202 0.68 11.76 3.45
N VAL A 203 -0.42 11.18 3.90
CA VAL A 203 -0.53 9.75 4.24
C VAL A 203 -0.71 8.93 2.97
N CYS A 204 0.20 7.99 2.74
CA CYS A 204 0.21 7.11 1.57
C CYS A 204 -0.36 5.71 1.87
N PHE A 205 -0.82 5.45 3.09
CA PHE A 205 -1.45 4.21 3.56
C PHE A 205 -0.62 2.93 3.61
N ASP A 206 0.41 2.75 2.77
CA ASP A 206 1.37 1.64 2.81
C ASP A 206 2.65 1.94 2.01
N ALA A 207 3.73 1.18 2.24
CA ALA A 207 5.04 1.37 1.59
C ALA A 207 4.99 1.28 0.06
N ASN A 208 4.17 0.39 -0.51
CA ASN A 208 4.08 0.23 -1.96
C ASN A 208 3.33 1.42 -2.57
N ASN A 209 2.26 1.87 -1.91
CA ASN A 209 1.49 3.01 -2.34
C ASN A 209 2.26 4.32 -2.19
N LEU A 210 3.16 4.44 -1.21
CA LEU A 210 4.12 5.56 -1.12
C LEU A 210 4.94 5.74 -2.41
N VAL A 211 5.44 4.64 -2.99
CA VAL A 211 6.14 4.68 -4.28
C VAL A 211 5.17 5.05 -5.43
N ALA A 212 3.93 4.58 -5.39
CA ALA A 212 2.93 4.96 -6.40
C ALA A 212 2.57 6.45 -6.33
N VAL A 213 2.44 7.01 -5.13
CA VAL A 213 2.21 8.44 -4.89
C VAL A 213 3.40 9.26 -5.36
N ALA A 214 4.63 8.83 -5.07
CA ALA A 214 5.84 9.51 -5.53
C ALA A 214 5.91 9.67 -7.06
N LYS A 215 5.36 8.73 -7.83
CA LYS A 215 5.27 8.81 -9.31
C LYS A 215 4.41 9.96 -9.81
N GLU A 216 3.42 10.36 -9.04
CA GLU A 216 2.42 11.37 -9.44
C GLU A 216 2.62 12.69 -8.69
N ALA A 217 3.36 12.68 -7.59
CA ALA A 217 3.57 13.83 -6.71
C ALA A 217 4.39 14.93 -7.39
N LYS A 218 3.85 16.15 -7.36
CA LYS A 218 4.58 17.37 -7.74
C LYS A 218 5.02 18.07 -6.46
N VAL A 219 6.26 17.81 -6.06
CA VAL A 219 6.84 18.35 -4.82
C VAL A 219 7.63 19.63 -5.10
N ARG A 220 7.46 20.64 -4.26
CA ARG A 220 8.24 21.89 -4.25
C ARG A 220 8.47 22.33 -2.81
N GLY A 221 9.54 23.07 -2.58
CA GLY A 221 9.89 23.55 -1.24
C GLY A 221 10.53 22.45 -0.39
N LEU A 222 10.54 22.64 0.93
CA LEU A 222 11.15 21.69 1.84
C LEU A 222 10.26 20.44 1.94
N ALA A 223 10.84 19.26 1.68
CA ALA A 223 10.10 18.02 1.70
C ALA A 223 10.94 16.83 2.20
N VAL A 224 10.24 15.84 2.76
CA VAL A 224 10.83 14.64 3.36
C VAL A 224 9.87 13.46 3.26
N VAL A 225 10.39 12.29 2.95
CA VAL A 225 9.71 11.01 3.19
C VAL A 225 10.05 10.55 4.60
N CYS A 226 9.04 10.38 5.43
CA CYS A 226 9.14 9.80 6.77
C CYS A 226 8.73 8.32 6.67
N ALA A 227 9.71 7.45 6.44
CA ALA A 227 9.50 6.01 6.33
C ALA A 227 9.42 5.35 7.70
N ASP A 228 8.77 4.18 7.75
CA ASP A 228 8.89 3.25 8.87
C ASP A 228 10.22 2.47 8.75
N ASN A 229 10.72 1.96 9.87
CA ASN A 229 11.97 1.23 10.00
C ASN A 229 11.69 -0.23 10.40
N ASP A 230 11.45 -1.08 9.40
CA ASP A 230 11.11 -2.52 9.57
C ASP A 230 12.35 -3.37 9.96
N TRP A 231 13.10 -2.93 10.96
CA TRP A 231 14.41 -3.50 11.32
C TRP A 231 14.31 -4.94 11.82
N GLU A 232 13.21 -5.34 12.48
CA GLU A 232 13.00 -6.73 12.91
C GLU A 232 12.91 -7.69 11.72
N THR A 233 12.16 -7.28 10.69
CA THR A 233 12.03 -8.06 9.45
C THR A 233 13.41 -8.22 8.79
N GLN A 234 14.20 -7.15 8.78
CA GLN A 234 15.57 -7.19 8.29
C GLN A 234 16.47 -8.14 9.09
N ARG A 235 16.37 -8.11 10.42
CA ARG A 235 17.13 -9.00 11.32
C ARG A 235 16.76 -10.46 11.14
N ALA A 236 15.49 -10.74 10.80
CA ALA A 236 15.00 -12.08 10.48
C ALA A 236 15.40 -12.57 9.05
N GLY A 237 16.23 -11.81 8.32
CA GLY A 237 16.68 -12.14 6.97
C GLY A 237 15.74 -11.66 5.86
N GLY A 238 14.72 -10.88 6.20
CA GLY A 238 13.84 -10.21 5.26
C GLY A 238 14.38 -8.84 4.80
N VAL A 239 13.54 -8.11 4.07
CA VAL A 239 13.84 -6.76 3.57
C VAL A 239 13.21 -5.72 4.48
N ASN A 240 13.94 -4.64 4.77
CA ASN A 240 13.37 -3.45 5.42
C ASN A 240 12.53 -2.67 4.41
N LYS A 241 11.28 -3.09 4.25
CA LYS A 241 10.41 -2.61 3.17
C LYS A 241 10.10 -1.12 3.33
N GLY A 242 9.85 -0.65 4.55
CA GLY A 242 9.64 0.77 4.87
C GLY A 242 10.79 1.65 4.35
N ILE A 243 12.04 1.34 4.71
CA ILE A 243 13.20 2.11 4.24
C ILE A 243 13.44 1.97 2.73
N GLU A 244 13.32 0.77 2.16
CA GLU A 244 13.54 0.57 0.71
C GLU A 244 12.53 1.35 -0.14
N CYS A 245 11.24 1.23 0.19
CA CYS A 245 10.18 1.98 -0.47
C CYS A 245 10.30 3.48 -0.20
N GLY A 246 10.64 3.87 1.02
CA GLY A 246 10.86 5.25 1.41
C GLY A 246 11.99 5.91 0.62
N LYS A 247 13.12 5.21 0.46
CA LYS A 247 14.26 5.65 -0.36
C LYS A 247 13.85 5.80 -1.83
N ARG A 248 13.19 4.81 -2.42
CA ARG A 248 12.69 4.88 -3.81
C ARG A 248 11.77 6.09 -4.01
N ALA A 249 10.86 6.33 -3.07
CA ALA A 249 9.94 7.46 -3.12
C ALA A 249 10.69 8.81 -2.98
N ALA A 250 11.63 8.92 -2.04
CA ALA A 250 12.44 10.12 -1.83
C ALA A 250 13.29 10.45 -3.07
N ASP A 251 13.94 9.45 -3.66
CA ASP A 251 14.72 9.60 -4.89
C ASP A 251 13.84 10.08 -6.05
N GLN A 252 12.65 9.48 -6.21
CA GLN A 252 11.70 9.86 -7.26
C GLN A 252 11.17 11.29 -7.09
N MET A 253 10.87 11.71 -5.87
CA MET A 253 10.44 13.08 -5.56
C MET A 253 11.61 14.08 -5.44
N ARG A 254 12.85 13.58 -5.47
CA ARG A 254 14.10 14.33 -5.22
C ARG A 254 14.12 15.06 -3.87
N CYS A 255 13.41 14.52 -2.88
CA CYS A 255 13.28 15.08 -1.54
C CYS A 255 14.14 14.33 -0.51
N GLY A 256 13.95 14.67 0.76
CA GLY A 256 14.65 14.06 1.89
C GLY A 256 14.11 12.69 2.29
N LEU A 257 14.86 11.96 3.13
CA LEU A 257 14.42 10.72 3.78
C LEU A 257 14.74 10.80 5.28
N ALA A 258 13.77 10.42 6.10
CA ALA A 258 13.92 10.20 7.52
C ALA A 258 13.21 8.91 7.92
N TYR A 259 13.72 8.22 8.94
CA TYR A 259 13.09 7.08 9.58
C TYR A 259 13.49 7.09 11.07
N PRO A 260 12.68 6.51 11.97
CA PRO A 260 13.03 6.48 13.38
C PRO A 260 14.23 5.56 13.59
N ASP A 261 15.21 6.04 14.37
CA ASP A 261 16.43 5.29 14.73
C ASP A 261 16.68 5.35 16.24
N GLY A 262 17.23 4.28 16.79
CA GLY A 262 17.48 4.14 18.23
C GLY A 262 16.21 3.91 19.06
N ILE A 263 15.26 3.15 18.50
CA ILE A 263 14.03 2.69 19.17
C ILE A 263 13.88 1.18 19.02
N THR A 264 13.05 0.56 19.86
CA THR A 264 12.67 -0.86 19.71
C THR A 264 11.54 -1.07 18.72
N GLY A 265 10.62 -0.14 18.62
CA GLY A 265 9.53 -0.15 17.64
C GLY A 265 10.02 0.06 16.22
N SER A 266 9.06 0.11 15.30
CA SER A 266 9.33 0.23 13.87
C SER A 266 8.84 1.54 13.28
N ASP A 267 7.94 2.27 13.94
CA ASP A 267 7.32 3.47 13.37
C ASP A 267 7.51 4.74 14.23
N TRP A 268 7.11 5.88 13.68
CA TRP A 268 7.25 7.18 14.34
C TRP A 268 6.31 7.36 15.55
N ALA A 269 5.20 6.61 15.63
CA ALA A 269 4.33 6.62 16.80
C ALA A 269 4.98 5.83 17.95
N ASP A 270 5.63 4.70 17.65
CA ASP A 270 6.43 3.96 18.62
C ASP A 270 7.58 4.85 19.15
N ALA A 271 8.24 5.62 18.28
CA ALA A 271 9.28 6.58 18.67
C ALA A 271 8.78 7.65 19.65
N LEU A 272 7.56 8.18 19.44
CA LEU A 272 6.95 9.12 20.38
C LEU A 272 6.72 8.50 21.74
N HIS A 273 6.23 7.26 21.77
CA HIS A 273 5.96 6.53 22.99
C HIS A 273 7.26 6.22 23.77
N GLU A 274 8.26 5.65 23.11
CA GLU A 274 9.52 5.23 23.76
C GLU A 274 10.37 6.39 24.27
N TRP A 275 10.37 7.52 23.58
CA TRP A 275 11.14 8.70 24.01
C TRP A 275 10.39 9.58 25.02
N GLY A 276 9.13 9.25 25.34
CA GLY A 276 8.32 9.94 26.35
C GLY A 276 8.28 11.46 26.14
N ASP A 277 8.59 12.21 27.20
CA ASP A 277 8.55 13.69 27.20
C ASP A 277 9.41 14.35 26.11
N ARG A 278 10.46 13.65 25.63
CA ARG A 278 11.34 14.14 24.57
C ARG A 278 10.91 13.70 23.18
N GLY A 279 9.86 12.90 23.06
CA GLY A 279 9.39 12.29 21.82
C GLY A 279 9.13 13.32 20.72
N LEU A 280 8.26 14.29 20.98
CA LEU A 280 7.90 15.33 19.99
C LEU A 280 9.14 16.09 19.47
N VAL A 281 10.05 16.45 20.37
CA VAL A 281 11.27 17.20 20.02
C VAL A 281 12.23 16.32 19.22
N ARG A 282 12.47 15.07 19.63
CA ARG A 282 13.38 14.15 18.92
C ARG A 282 12.86 13.79 17.54
N VAL A 283 11.57 13.45 17.41
CA VAL A 283 10.94 13.16 16.12
C VAL A 283 11.11 14.36 15.19
N ARG A 284 10.78 15.57 15.67
CA ARG A 284 10.97 16.80 14.88
C ARG A 284 12.42 16.98 14.43
N MET A 285 13.40 16.80 15.31
CA MET A 285 14.81 16.96 14.95
C MET A 285 15.25 15.96 13.88
N GLN A 286 14.89 14.68 14.01
CA GLN A 286 15.25 13.66 13.02
C GLN A 286 14.62 13.95 11.65
N ILE A 287 13.35 14.34 11.62
CA ILE A 287 12.65 14.70 10.37
C ILE A 287 13.27 15.92 9.72
N MET A 288 13.56 16.98 10.49
CA MET A 288 14.17 18.20 9.96
C MET A 288 15.60 17.96 9.46
N LYS A 289 16.37 17.07 10.10
CA LYS A 289 17.70 16.63 9.64
C LYS A 289 17.62 15.91 8.29
N GLY A 290 16.56 15.12 8.07
CA GLY A 290 16.35 14.39 6.83
C GLY A 290 15.74 15.21 5.70
N ALA A 291 15.17 16.39 5.97
CA ALA A 291 14.45 17.19 5.00
C ALA A 291 15.35 17.86 3.95
N LYS A 292 14.85 17.96 2.71
CA LYS A 292 15.59 18.52 1.57
C LYS A 292 14.74 19.51 0.79
N LEU A 293 15.35 20.59 0.33
CA LEU A 293 14.72 21.55 -0.58
C LEU A 293 14.57 20.94 -1.97
N VAL A 294 13.35 20.90 -2.48
CA VAL A 294 13.02 20.51 -3.86
C VAL A 294 12.72 21.78 -4.66
N VAL A 295 13.50 21.98 -5.74
CA VAL A 295 13.43 23.14 -6.65
C VAL A 295 12.69 22.76 -7.92
#